data_AF-A0A6P2B6R2-F1
#
_entry.id   AF-A0A6P2B6R2-F1
#
_cell.length_a   1.000
_cell.length_b   1.000
_cell.length_c   1.000
_cell.angle_alpha   90.00
_cell.angle_beta   90.00
_cell.angle_gamma   90.00
#
_symmetry.space_group_name_H-M   'P 1'
#
loop_
_entity.id
_entity.type
_entity.pdbx_description
1 polymer ?
#
loop_
_entity_poly.entity_id
_entity_poly.type
_entity_poly.pdbx_seq_one_letter_code
_entity_poly.pdbx_strand_id
1 'polypeptide(L)'
;MTGVRKHTRRSTCRGYKRMTDDQRPIIHTLPEGYRQDYHLDITNPDHARPLNMLGLAGIVIFFIAGRAWLEAVRAVRGDFSVDLPVPRFVLVIVFAVGVIILHEWIHGLFIRRAGHTPRYGVLTAQIGRVSVPLAFYATADNAYFYRRDFIAIALAPVIIITGIGALLMVFLPDTVNYYIVLAIVLNGSGAAGDLWMTQVVRRYDEADTLIRDEAHSISVFVRDDPYD
;
A
#
# COMPACT_ATOMS: atom_id res chain seq x y z
N MET A 1 4.50 -47.18 -17.58
CA MET A 1 4.68 -46.67 -16.21
C MET A 1 5.88 -45.75 -16.20
N THR A 2 5.67 -44.47 -16.47
CA THR A 2 6.71 -43.44 -16.66
C THR A 2 6.88 -42.66 -15.36
N GLY A 3 8.07 -42.78 -14.77
CA GLY A 3 8.43 -42.13 -13.51
C GLY A 3 8.70 -40.63 -13.66
N VAL A 4 7.93 -39.85 -12.92
CA VAL A 4 8.10 -38.39 -12.79
C VAL A 4 9.34 -38.09 -11.96
N ARG A 5 10.39 -37.52 -12.58
CA ARG A 5 11.52 -36.93 -11.84
C ARG A 5 11.09 -35.59 -11.26
N LYS A 6 10.99 -35.52 -9.93
CA LYS A 6 10.93 -34.25 -9.19
C LYS A 6 12.28 -33.55 -9.31
N HIS A 7 12.36 -32.46 -10.07
CA HIS A 7 13.51 -31.55 -10.03
C HIS A 7 13.36 -30.60 -8.84
N THR A 8 13.83 -31.04 -7.68
CA THR A 8 14.25 -30.12 -6.61
C THR A 8 15.58 -29.47 -7.03
N ARG A 9 15.52 -28.31 -7.70
CA ARG A 9 16.69 -27.44 -7.82
C ARG A 9 16.70 -26.47 -6.64
N ARG A 10 17.37 -26.87 -5.56
CA ARG A 10 18.03 -25.91 -4.67
C ARG A 10 19.30 -25.47 -5.42
N SER A 11 19.22 -24.43 -6.24
CA SER A 11 20.42 -23.78 -6.74
C SER A 11 20.99 -22.91 -5.62
N THR A 12 22.24 -23.21 -5.33
CA THR A 12 23.10 -22.52 -4.37
C THR A 12 23.51 -21.16 -4.93
N CYS A 13 22.74 -20.11 -4.68
CA CYS A 13 23.25 -18.73 -4.75
C CYS A 13 24.08 -18.45 -3.49
N ARG A 14 25.24 -19.09 -3.43
CA ARG A 14 26.31 -18.83 -2.46
C ARG A 14 27.23 -17.81 -3.12
N GLY A 15 27.04 -16.50 -2.87
CA GLY A 15 28.00 -15.51 -3.37
C GLY A 15 27.67 -14.03 -3.25
N TYR A 16 26.41 -13.60 -3.16
CA TYR A 16 26.12 -12.18 -2.91
C TYR A 16 25.95 -11.97 -1.41
N LYS A 17 27.00 -11.45 -0.78
CA LYS A 17 26.94 -10.93 0.60
C LYS A 17 25.76 -9.97 0.64
N ARG A 18 24.70 -10.31 1.39
CA ARG A 18 23.54 -9.43 1.60
C ARG A 18 24.08 -8.06 2.00
N MET A 19 24.05 -7.09 1.09
CA MET A 19 24.39 -5.72 1.44
C MET A 19 23.43 -5.32 2.56
N THR A 20 23.99 -4.80 3.65
CA THR A 20 23.18 -4.19 4.69
C THR A 20 22.43 -3.00 4.08
N ASP A 21 21.25 -2.71 4.58
CA ASP A 21 20.32 -1.71 4.02
C ASP A 21 20.99 -0.37 3.68
N ASP A 22 21.93 0.04 4.54
CA ASP A 22 22.73 1.28 4.49
C ASP A 22 23.79 1.34 3.37
N GLN A 23 23.92 0.31 2.52
CA GLN A 23 24.95 0.23 1.47
C GLN A 23 24.38 0.00 0.06
N ARG A 24 23.05 -0.02 -0.10
CA ARG A 24 22.44 -0.21 -1.41
C ARG A 24 22.42 1.13 -2.18
N PRO A 25 22.94 1.19 -3.41
CA PRO A 25 22.91 2.42 -4.20
C PRO A 25 21.47 2.79 -4.57
N ILE A 26 21.17 4.09 -4.59
CA ILE A 26 19.89 4.62 -5.08
C ILE A 26 19.88 4.49 -6.61
N ILE A 27 18.83 3.90 -7.17
CA ILE A 27 18.76 3.57 -8.60
C ILE A 27 17.76 4.50 -9.30
N HIS A 28 18.28 5.31 -10.23
CA HIS A 28 17.47 6.22 -11.03
C HIS A 28 17.22 5.76 -12.47
N THR A 29 18.07 4.88 -12.97
CA THR A 29 17.96 4.29 -14.31
C THR A 29 18.00 2.78 -14.18
N LEU A 30 17.20 2.08 -14.97
CA LEU A 30 17.18 0.62 -14.94
C LEU A 30 18.57 0.10 -15.35
N PRO A 31 19.25 -0.70 -14.51
CA PRO A 31 20.54 -1.27 -14.86
C PRO A 31 20.43 -2.24 -16.04
N GLU A 32 21.52 -2.42 -16.79
CA GLU A 32 21.58 -3.45 -17.84
C GLU A 32 21.35 -4.86 -17.27
N GLY A 33 20.78 -5.72 -18.11
CA GLY A 33 20.44 -7.10 -17.74
C GLY A 33 19.22 -7.20 -16.81
N TYR A 34 18.32 -6.21 -16.82
CA TYR A 34 17.00 -6.32 -16.21
C TYR A 34 15.91 -6.33 -17.28
N ARG A 35 14.94 -7.23 -17.14
CA ARG A 35 13.72 -7.27 -17.96
C ARG A 35 12.48 -7.04 -17.10
N GLN A 36 11.44 -6.47 -17.69
CA GLN A 36 10.14 -6.36 -17.02
C GLN A 36 9.46 -7.74 -17.00
N ASP A 37 9.09 -8.20 -15.81
CA ASP A 37 8.40 -9.50 -15.62
C ASP A 37 6.92 -9.33 -15.28
N TYR A 38 6.56 -8.23 -14.61
CA TYR A 38 5.18 -7.93 -14.25
C TYR A 38 4.84 -6.46 -14.45
N HIS A 39 3.59 -6.19 -14.78
CA HIS A 39 3.06 -4.84 -14.97
C HIS A 39 1.60 -4.77 -14.51
N LEU A 40 1.33 -3.87 -13.57
CA LEU A 40 -0.01 -3.49 -13.16
C LEU A 40 -0.31 -2.10 -13.70
N ASP A 41 -1.50 -1.92 -14.28
CA ASP A 41 -1.99 -0.64 -14.78
C ASP A 41 -3.43 -0.45 -14.31
N ILE A 42 -3.69 0.52 -13.44
CA ILE A 42 -5.01 0.73 -12.83
C ILE A 42 -6.03 1.37 -13.77
N THR A 43 -5.59 1.86 -14.94
CA THR A 43 -6.49 2.35 -15.99
C THR A 43 -7.02 1.21 -16.86
N ASN A 44 -6.33 0.07 -16.89
CA ASN A 44 -6.79 -1.13 -17.56
C ASN A 44 -7.92 -1.81 -16.73
N PRO A 45 -9.13 -2.00 -17.29
CA PRO A 45 -10.24 -2.64 -16.58
C PRO A 45 -9.92 -4.03 -16.02
N ASP A 46 -9.08 -4.82 -16.70
CA ASP A 46 -8.77 -6.19 -16.27
C ASP A 46 -7.91 -6.21 -15.00
N HIS A 47 -7.13 -5.16 -14.77
CA HIS A 47 -6.39 -4.93 -13.55
C HIS A 47 -7.23 -4.18 -12.50
N ALA A 48 -8.03 -3.20 -12.91
CA ALA A 48 -8.84 -2.40 -12.00
C ALA A 48 -9.95 -3.22 -11.31
N ARG A 49 -10.59 -4.15 -12.02
CA ARG A 49 -11.67 -5.00 -11.49
C ARG A 49 -11.27 -5.80 -10.25
N PRO A 50 -10.19 -6.61 -10.25
CA PRO A 50 -9.79 -7.35 -9.05
C PRO A 50 -9.36 -6.42 -7.91
N LEU A 51 -8.73 -5.27 -8.20
CA LEU A 51 -8.40 -4.27 -7.18
C LEU A 51 -9.66 -3.68 -6.53
N ASN A 52 -10.69 -3.37 -7.32
CA ASN A 52 -11.97 -2.90 -6.80
C ASN A 52 -12.67 -3.97 -5.95
N MET A 53 -12.61 -5.25 -6.35
CA MET A 53 -13.16 -6.35 -5.53
C MET A 53 -12.39 -6.50 -4.22
N LEU A 54 -11.06 -6.37 -4.25
CA LEU A 54 -10.23 -6.39 -3.06
C LEU A 54 -10.55 -5.20 -2.14
N GLY A 55 -10.77 -4.01 -2.70
CA GLY A 55 -11.21 -2.82 -1.97
C GLY A 55 -12.58 -3.03 -1.30
N LEU A 56 -13.57 -3.56 -2.03
CA LEU A 56 -14.89 -3.88 -1.48
C LEU A 56 -14.82 -4.92 -0.35
N ALA A 57 -14.04 -5.98 -0.53
CA ALA A 57 -13.78 -6.95 0.53
C ALA A 57 -13.09 -6.28 1.73
N GLY A 58 -12.12 -5.39 1.46
CA GLY A 58 -11.44 -4.57 2.45
C GLY A 58 -12.41 -3.73 3.29
N ILE A 59 -13.42 -3.10 2.67
CA ILE A 59 -14.45 -2.34 3.41
C ILE A 59 -15.09 -3.23 4.48
N VAL A 60 -15.53 -4.43 4.10
CA VAL A 60 -16.19 -5.37 5.02
C VAL A 60 -15.22 -5.82 6.12
N ILE A 61 -14.01 -6.22 5.74
CA ILE A 61 -12.99 -6.75 6.68
C ILE A 61 -12.59 -5.68 7.70
N PHE A 62 -12.18 -4.50 7.25
CA PHE A 62 -11.75 -3.41 8.13
C PHE A 62 -12.91 -2.84 8.94
N PHE A 63 -14.14 -2.86 8.43
CA PHE A 63 -15.32 -2.43 9.18
C PHE A 63 -15.59 -3.40 10.34
N ILE A 64 -15.61 -4.71 10.07
CA ILE A 64 -15.78 -5.73 11.11
C ILE A 64 -14.67 -5.64 12.15
N ALA A 65 -13.41 -5.56 11.71
CA ALA A 65 -12.26 -5.46 12.61
C ALA A 65 -12.29 -4.18 13.46
N GLY A 66 -12.55 -3.02 12.84
CA GLY A 66 -12.64 -1.75 13.54
C GLY A 66 -13.81 -1.70 14.52
N ARG A 67 -14.97 -2.26 14.17
CA ARG A 67 -16.12 -2.39 15.08
C ARG A 67 -15.82 -3.34 16.23
N ALA A 68 -15.24 -4.50 15.96
CA ALA A 68 -14.85 -5.45 17.00
C ALA A 68 -13.85 -4.83 17.99
N TRP A 69 -12.86 -4.09 17.48
CA TRP A 69 -11.92 -3.36 18.32
C TRP A 69 -12.60 -2.29 19.17
N LEU A 70 -13.48 -1.47 18.56
CA LEU A 70 -14.24 -0.45 19.30
C LEU A 70 -15.09 -1.06 20.42
N GLU A 71 -15.79 -2.17 20.16
CA GLU A 71 -16.56 -2.85 21.21
C GLU A 71 -15.66 -3.43 22.32
N ALA A 72 -14.48 -3.97 21.97
CA ALA A 72 -13.52 -4.43 22.96
C ALA A 72 -13.01 -3.28 23.85
N VAL A 73 -12.72 -2.12 23.25
CA VAL A 73 -12.30 -0.91 23.98
C VAL A 73 -13.41 -0.43 24.93
N ARG A 74 -14.66 -0.36 24.44
CA ARG A 74 -15.84 0.03 25.25
C ARG A 74 -16.08 -0.94 26.41
N ALA A 75 -15.90 -2.24 26.19
CA ALA A 75 -16.02 -3.24 27.25
C ALA A 75 -14.99 -3.06 28.38
N VAL A 76 -13.80 -2.53 28.08
CA VAL A 76 -12.73 -2.32 29.08
C VAL A 76 -12.87 -0.99 29.80
N ARG A 77 -13.10 0.11 29.07
CA ARG A 77 -13.08 1.47 29.64
C ARG A 77 -14.47 2.00 30.01
N GLY A 78 -15.52 1.30 29.60
CA GLY A 78 -16.90 1.79 29.63
C GLY A 78 -17.24 2.70 28.44
N ASP A 79 -18.52 3.04 28.35
CA ASP A 79 -19.03 3.98 27.36
C ASP A 79 -18.84 5.41 27.84
N PHE A 80 -18.31 6.27 26.96
CA PHE A 80 -18.37 7.71 27.18
C PHE A 80 -18.42 8.46 25.86
N SER A 81 -19.40 9.35 25.77
CA SER A 81 -19.65 10.18 24.60
C SER A 81 -19.65 11.64 25.02
N VAL A 82 -19.23 12.48 24.09
CA VAL A 82 -19.33 13.94 24.21
C VAL A 82 -20.14 14.47 23.06
N ASP A 83 -20.88 15.55 23.32
CA ASP A 83 -21.54 16.29 22.26
C ASP A 83 -20.51 17.17 21.54
N LEU A 84 -20.38 16.94 20.24
CA LEU A 84 -19.55 17.77 19.39
C LEU A 84 -20.43 18.85 18.78
N PRO A 85 -20.13 20.15 18.96
CA PRO A 85 -20.89 21.25 18.36
C PRO A 85 -20.56 21.42 16.86
N VAL A 86 -20.34 20.31 16.16
CA VAL A 86 -19.95 20.25 14.75
C VAL A 86 -20.93 19.31 14.03
N PRO A 87 -21.49 19.71 12.88
CA PRO A 87 -22.37 18.83 12.11
C PRO A 87 -21.67 17.53 11.71
N ARG A 88 -22.36 16.39 11.87
CA ARG A 88 -21.79 15.05 11.62
C ARG A 88 -21.20 14.90 10.21
N PHE A 89 -21.84 15.48 9.21
CA PHE A 89 -21.36 15.41 7.82
C PHE A 89 -20.00 16.10 7.64
N VAL A 90 -19.71 17.17 8.40
CA VAL A 90 -18.40 17.84 8.37
C VAL A 90 -17.33 16.91 8.91
N LEU A 91 -17.61 16.21 10.02
CA LEU A 91 -16.69 15.23 10.61
C LEU A 91 -16.42 14.05 9.67
N VAL A 92 -17.44 13.55 8.97
CA VAL A 92 -17.26 12.52 7.92
C VAL A 92 -16.29 13.01 6.85
N ILE A 93 -16.49 14.22 6.31
CA ILE A 93 -15.63 14.79 5.26
C ILE A 93 -14.21 14.99 5.78
N VAL A 94 -14.05 15.56 6.99
CA VAL A 94 -12.73 15.82 7.60
C VAL A 94 -11.93 14.52 7.76
N PHE A 95 -12.54 13.47 8.32
CA PHE A 95 -11.85 12.19 8.49
C PHE A 95 -11.60 11.48 7.15
N ALA A 96 -12.56 11.52 6.22
CA ALA A 96 -12.40 10.88 4.91
C ALA A 96 -11.31 11.54 4.05
N VAL A 97 -11.29 12.87 3.95
CA VAL A 97 -10.25 13.60 3.21
C VAL A 97 -8.93 13.55 3.97
N GLY A 98 -8.97 13.72 5.29
CA GLY A 98 -7.79 13.70 6.14
C GLY A 98 -7.02 12.38 6.06
N VAL A 99 -7.73 11.24 6.04
CA VAL A 99 -7.06 9.94 5.95
C VAL A 99 -6.42 9.70 4.58
N ILE A 100 -7.02 10.18 3.49
CA ILE A 100 -6.42 10.09 2.15
C ILE A 100 -5.12 10.90 2.10
N ILE A 101 -5.15 12.15 2.57
CA ILE A 101 -3.93 12.99 2.62
C ILE A 101 -2.85 12.35 3.49
N LEU A 102 -3.24 11.85 4.66
CA LEU A 102 -2.32 11.19 5.59
C LEU A 102 -1.71 9.92 4.99
N HIS A 103 -2.51 9.14 4.25
CA HIS A 103 -2.08 7.92 3.57
C HIS A 103 -0.97 8.22 2.56
N GLU A 104 -1.24 9.12 1.61
CA GLU A 104 -0.25 9.49 0.61
C GLU A 104 1.00 10.12 1.23
N TRP A 105 0.83 10.96 2.25
CA TRP A 105 1.96 11.57 2.93
C TRP A 105 2.89 10.54 3.59
N ILE A 106 2.33 9.48 4.18
CA ILE A 106 3.13 8.38 4.76
C ILE A 106 3.89 7.63 3.67
N HIS A 107 3.26 7.33 2.53
CA HIS A 107 3.96 6.76 1.37
C HIS A 107 5.16 7.64 1.00
N GLY A 108 4.94 8.95 0.86
CA GLY A 108 6.00 9.90 0.53
C GLY A 108 7.13 9.99 1.56
N LEU A 109 6.84 9.84 2.86
CA LEU A 109 7.86 9.76 3.90
C LEU A 109 8.76 8.53 3.73
N PHE A 110 8.17 7.38 3.38
CA PHE A 110 8.90 6.14 3.15
C PHE A 110 9.66 6.16 1.81
N ILE A 111 9.11 6.80 0.77
CA ILE A 111 9.84 7.09 -0.48
C ILE A 111 11.09 7.93 -0.19
N ARG A 112 10.96 8.98 0.64
CA ARG A 112 12.11 9.79 1.07
C ARG A 112 13.13 8.99 1.87
N ARG A 113 12.66 8.07 2.70
CA ARG A 113 13.53 7.16 3.47
C ARG A 113 14.27 6.16 2.58
N ALA A 114 13.67 5.78 1.45
CA ALA A 114 14.32 4.98 0.41
C ALA A 114 15.30 5.78 -0.47
N GLY A 115 15.49 7.08 -0.21
CA GLY A 115 16.43 7.93 -0.94
C GLY A 115 15.88 8.63 -2.18
N HIS A 116 14.57 8.53 -2.43
CA HIS A 116 13.92 9.15 -3.59
C HIS A 116 13.10 10.40 -3.22
N THR A 117 12.83 11.26 -4.19
CA THR A 117 12.00 12.46 -3.99
C THR A 117 10.54 12.13 -4.28
N PRO A 118 9.62 12.22 -3.30
CA PRO A 118 8.22 11.92 -3.52
C PRO A 118 7.53 13.00 -4.36
N ARG A 119 6.66 12.55 -5.28
CA ARG A 119 5.75 13.36 -6.08
C ARG A 119 4.33 12.90 -5.80
N TYR A 120 3.46 13.87 -5.50
CA TYR A 120 2.06 13.62 -5.18
C TYR A 120 1.17 14.05 -6.35
N GLY A 121 0.01 13.42 -6.48
CA GLY A 121 -0.99 13.86 -7.43
C GLY A 121 -2.31 13.12 -7.33
N VAL A 122 -3.19 13.41 -8.29
CA VAL A 122 -4.50 12.79 -8.44
C VAL A 122 -4.61 12.27 -9.85
N LEU A 123 -4.87 10.99 -10.00
CA LEU A 123 -5.27 10.40 -11.27
C LEU A 123 -6.78 10.63 -11.43
N THR A 124 -7.19 11.18 -12.56
CA THR A 124 -8.60 11.51 -12.83
C THR A 124 -9.12 10.79 -14.06
N ALA A 125 -10.38 10.36 -14.03
CA ALA A 125 -11.10 9.81 -15.18
C ALA A 125 -12.18 10.80 -15.67
N GLN A 126 -12.36 10.90 -16.99
CA GLN A 126 -13.45 11.70 -17.56
C GLN A 126 -14.73 10.89 -17.67
N ILE A 127 -15.81 11.39 -17.08
CA ILE A 127 -17.16 10.86 -17.25
C ILE A 127 -18.01 11.96 -17.91
N GLY A 128 -18.15 11.87 -19.22
CA GLY A 128 -18.77 12.93 -20.03
C GLY A 128 -17.96 14.22 -19.96
N ARG A 129 -18.54 15.27 -19.36
CA ARG A 129 -17.87 16.58 -19.16
C ARG A 129 -17.28 16.78 -17.76
N VAL A 130 -17.39 15.79 -16.89
CA VAL A 130 -16.95 15.88 -15.49
C VAL A 130 -15.68 15.06 -15.31
N SER A 131 -14.67 15.66 -14.69
CA SER A 131 -13.45 14.96 -14.25
C SER A 131 -13.66 14.44 -12.84
N VAL A 132 -13.49 13.13 -12.63
CA VAL A 132 -13.69 12.45 -11.34
C VAL A 132 -12.35 11.88 -10.87
N PRO A 133 -11.94 12.08 -9.61
CA PRO A 133 -10.74 11.47 -9.07
C PRO A 133 -10.90 9.94 -9.06
N LEU A 134 -9.96 9.25 -9.70
CA LEU A 134 -9.85 7.80 -9.72
C LEU A 134 -8.97 7.29 -8.58
N ALA A 135 -7.82 7.94 -8.36
CA ALA A 135 -6.88 7.61 -7.30
C ALA A 135 -6.06 8.84 -6.87
N PHE A 136 -5.67 8.88 -5.61
CA PHE A 136 -4.57 9.73 -5.14
C PHE A 136 -3.30 8.88 -5.16
N TYR A 137 -2.15 9.52 -5.33
CA TYR A 137 -0.89 8.79 -5.36
C TYR A 137 0.27 9.61 -4.77
N ALA A 138 1.24 8.89 -4.22
CA ALA A 138 2.58 9.32 -3.94
C ALA A 138 3.57 8.37 -4.65
N THR A 139 4.34 8.91 -5.59
CA THR A 139 5.28 8.15 -6.44
C THR A 139 6.64 8.87 -6.46
N ALA A 140 7.61 8.40 -7.23
CA ALA A 140 8.87 9.10 -7.46
C ALA A 140 9.31 8.98 -8.91
N ASP A 141 9.69 10.11 -9.52
CA ASP A 141 10.14 10.13 -10.91
C ASP A 141 11.52 9.50 -11.03
N ASN A 142 11.72 8.65 -12.06
CA ASN A 142 12.98 7.94 -12.30
C ASN A 142 13.47 7.22 -11.02
N ALA A 143 12.60 6.44 -10.38
CA ALA A 143 12.91 5.69 -9.18
C ALA A 143 12.71 4.19 -9.40
N TYR A 144 13.74 3.41 -9.05
CA TYR A 144 13.67 1.95 -9.01
C TYR A 144 13.93 1.50 -7.58
N PHE A 145 12.86 1.13 -6.90
CA PHE A 145 12.89 0.71 -5.50
C PHE A 145 13.35 -0.73 -5.38
N TYR A 146 14.19 -1.01 -4.39
CA TYR A 146 14.41 -2.40 -4.00
C TYR A 146 13.14 -3.00 -3.41
N ARG A 147 13.00 -4.31 -3.56
CA ARG A 147 11.87 -5.10 -3.05
C ARG A 147 11.45 -4.76 -1.62
N ARG A 148 12.40 -4.66 -0.69
CA ARG A 148 12.11 -4.36 0.73
C ARG A 148 11.56 -2.95 0.91
N ASP A 149 12.15 -1.99 0.23
CA ASP A 149 11.80 -0.58 0.39
C ASP A 149 10.42 -0.34 -0.19
N PHE A 150 10.13 -0.94 -1.36
CA PHE A 150 8.79 -0.92 -1.94
C PHE A 150 7.73 -1.53 -1.00
N ILE A 151 7.99 -2.71 -0.41
CA ILE A 151 7.05 -3.33 0.54
C ILE A 151 6.86 -2.43 1.78
N ALA A 152 7.93 -1.80 2.26
CA ALA A 152 7.86 -0.88 3.39
C ALA A 152 7.03 0.36 3.06
N ILE A 153 7.22 0.96 1.87
CA ILE A 153 6.40 2.06 1.35
C ILE A 153 4.94 1.61 1.29
N ALA A 154 4.64 0.57 0.52
CA ALA A 154 3.28 0.08 0.27
C ALA A 154 2.50 -0.23 1.57
N LEU A 155 3.14 -0.87 2.56
CA LEU A 155 2.44 -1.25 3.79
C LEU A 155 2.41 -0.16 4.87
N ALA A 156 3.25 0.88 4.78
CA ALA A 156 3.40 1.86 5.84
C ALA A 156 2.08 2.55 6.22
N PRO A 157 1.26 3.07 5.28
CA PRO A 157 0.01 3.74 5.65
C PRO A 157 -0.99 2.80 6.35
N VAL A 158 -1.14 1.57 5.85
CA VAL A 158 -2.03 0.57 6.44
C VAL A 158 -1.62 0.29 7.89
N ILE A 159 -0.35 0.03 8.14
CA ILE A 159 0.15 -0.32 9.47
C ILE A 159 0.07 0.90 10.42
N ILE A 160 0.58 2.05 9.99
CA ILE A 160 0.72 3.24 10.85
C ILE A 160 -0.65 3.83 11.18
N ILE A 161 -1.50 4.09 10.18
CA ILE A 161 -2.80 4.73 10.41
C ILE A 161 -3.72 3.81 11.20
N THR A 162 -3.77 2.51 10.86
CA THR A 162 -4.61 1.57 11.61
C THR A 162 -4.11 1.38 13.03
N GLY A 163 -2.80 1.28 13.25
CA GLY A 163 -2.22 1.15 14.59
C GLY A 163 -2.46 2.39 15.46
N ILE A 164 -2.19 3.59 14.93
CA ILE A 164 -2.43 4.86 15.64
C ILE A 164 -3.93 5.05 15.88
N GLY A 165 -4.78 4.80 14.88
CA GLY A 165 -6.24 4.91 15.03
C GLY A 165 -6.77 3.98 16.11
N ALA A 166 -6.35 2.71 16.12
CA ALA A 166 -6.72 1.75 17.15
C ALA A 166 -6.28 2.20 18.55
N LEU A 167 -5.08 2.75 18.68
CA LEU A 167 -4.57 3.31 19.94
C LEU A 167 -5.38 4.53 20.40
N LEU A 168 -5.68 5.46 19.49
CA LEU A 168 -6.48 6.66 19.79
C LEU A 168 -7.88 6.30 20.31
N MET A 169 -8.49 5.22 19.80
CA MET A 169 -9.81 4.79 20.26
C MET A 169 -9.86 4.48 21.76
N VAL A 170 -8.74 4.07 22.36
CA VAL A 170 -8.65 3.81 23.80
C VAL A 170 -8.93 5.08 24.60
N PHE A 171 -8.45 6.23 24.12
CA PHE A 171 -8.46 7.48 24.88
C PHE A 171 -9.55 8.47 24.46
N LEU A 172 -10.10 8.34 23.25
CA LEU A 172 -11.04 9.33 22.70
C LEU A 172 -12.52 8.96 22.90
N PRO A 173 -13.45 9.93 22.97
CA PRO A 173 -14.88 9.67 23.12
C PRO A 173 -15.45 8.79 22.01
N ASP A 174 -16.48 7.99 22.33
CA ASP A 174 -17.14 7.10 21.35
C ASP A 174 -17.66 7.89 20.14
N THR A 175 -18.13 9.12 20.35
CA THR A 175 -18.52 10.05 19.29
C THR A 175 -17.41 10.24 18.25
N VAL A 176 -16.14 10.33 18.67
CA VAL A 176 -14.98 10.49 17.78
C VAL A 176 -14.56 9.14 17.18
N ASN A 177 -14.64 8.06 17.98
CA ASN A 177 -14.20 6.73 17.57
C ASN A 177 -14.94 6.20 16.34
N TYR A 178 -16.22 6.55 16.14
CA TYR A 178 -16.94 6.20 14.91
C TYR A 178 -16.25 6.74 13.65
N TYR A 179 -15.70 7.95 13.70
CA TYR A 179 -14.98 8.55 12.57
C TYR A 179 -13.57 7.99 12.42
N ILE A 180 -12.94 7.56 13.52
CA ILE A 180 -11.67 6.81 13.44
C ILE A 180 -11.90 5.44 12.77
N VAL A 181 -12.98 4.73 13.10
CA VAL A 181 -13.34 3.48 12.40
C VAL A 181 -13.54 3.76 10.91
N LEU A 182 -14.26 4.82 10.54
CA LEU A 182 -14.41 5.25 9.15
C LEU A 182 -13.04 5.47 8.48
N ALA A 183 -12.13 6.20 9.12
CA ALA A 183 -10.80 6.44 8.59
C ALA A 183 -9.99 5.13 8.41
N ILE A 184 -10.05 4.20 9.37
CA ILE A 184 -9.40 2.88 9.26
C ILE A 184 -9.97 2.08 8.09
N VAL A 185 -11.30 2.10 7.91
CA VAL A 185 -11.97 1.44 6.79
C VAL A 185 -11.48 2.00 5.47
N LEU A 186 -11.54 3.33 5.30
CA LEU A 186 -11.12 3.99 4.06
C LEU A 186 -9.63 3.77 3.77
N ASN A 187 -8.77 3.86 4.78
CA ASN A 187 -7.33 3.56 4.66
C ASN A 187 -7.08 2.12 4.19
N GLY A 188 -7.67 1.15 4.88
CA GLY A 188 -7.44 -0.26 4.61
C GLY A 188 -8.04 -0.73 3.30
N SER A 189 -9.25 -0.28 2.95
CA SER A 189 -9.87 -0.60 1.66
C SER A 189 -9.23 0.14 0.49
N GLY A 190 -8.76 1.37 0.72
CA GLY A 190 -8.08 2.19 -0.29
C GLY A 190 -6.71 1.64 -0.68
N ALA A 191 -6.04 0.94 0.24
CA ALA A 191 -4.74 0.29 0.03
C ALA A 191 -4.80 -1.01 -0.81
N ALA A 192 -5.85 -1.23 -1.61
CA ALA A 192 -6.01 -2.47 -2.39
C ALA A 192 -4.84 -2.68 -3.37
N GLY A 193 -4.39 -1.62 -4.04
CA GLY A 193 -3.21 -1.63 -4.91
C GLY A 193 -1.93 -2.00 -4.15
N ASP A 194 -1.71 -1.37 -2.99
CA ASP A 194 -0.56 -1.60 -2.12
C ASP A 194 -0.48 -3.04 -1.63
N LEU A 195 -1.61 -3.57 -1.16
CA LEU A 195 -1.72 -4.94 -0.66
C LEU A 195 -1.52 -5.95 -1.80
N TRP A 196 -2.12 -5.70 -2.96
CA TRP A 196 -1.95 -6.54 -4.15
C TRP A 196 -0.49 -6.58 -4.58
N MET A 197 0.13 -5.42 -4.80
CA MET A 197 1.52 -5.33 -5.23
C MET A 197 2.49 -5.87 -4.19
N THR A 198 2.21 -5.70 -2.90
CA THR A 198 2.95 -6.38 -1.85
C THR A 198 2.91 -7.90 -2.04
N GLN A 199 1.75 -8.51 -2.30
CA GLN A 199 1.68 -9.95 -2.52
C GLN A 199 2.37 -10.41 -3.80
N VAL A 200 2.33 -9.62 -4.87
CA VAL A 200 3.05 -9.90 -6.13
C VAL A 200 4.56 -9.86 -5.87
N VAL A 201 5.07 -8.74 -5.38
CA VAL A 201 6.49 -8.47 -5.15
C VAL A 201 7.09 -9.44 -4.12
N ARG A 202 6.28 -9.95 -3.18
CA ARG A 202 6.73 -10.96 -2.21
C ARG A 202 7.21 -12.27 -2.85
N ARG A 203 6.74 -12.60 -4.06
CA ARG A 203 7.08 -13.83 -4.79
C ARG A 203 8.44 -13.77 -5.49
N TYR A 204 9.01 -12.59 -5.62
CA TYR A 204 10.29 -12.35 -6.28
C TYR A 204 11.46 -12.38 -5.30
N ASP A 205 12.65 -12.72 -5.82
CA ASP A 205 13.89 -12.73 -5.06
C ASP A 205 14.41 -11.32 -4.79
N GLU A 206 14.87 -11.08 -3.57
CA GLU A 206 15.20 -9.73 -3.11
C GLU A 206 16.43 -9.14 -3.81
N ALA A 207 17.43 -9.95 -4.14
CA ALA A 207 18.70 -9.49 -4.72
C ALA A 207 18.55 -9.00 -6.17
N ASP A 208 17.54 -9.53 -6.88
CA ASP A 208 17.43 -9.40 -8.34
C ASP A 208 16.16 -8.68 -8.78
N THR A 209 15.45 -8.02 -7.85
CA THR A 209 14.17 -7.38 -8.14
C THR A 209 14.19 -5.88 -7.87
N LEU A 210 13.75 -5.12 -8.87
CA LEU A 210 13.52 -3.69 -8.79
C LEU A 210 12.06 -3.37 -9.14
N ILE A 211 11.49 -2.38 -8.47
CA ILE A 211 10.10 -1.97 -8.66
C ILE A 211 10.08 -0.53 -9.10
N ARG A 212 9.36 -0.25 -10.19
CA ARG A 212 9.05 1.12 -10.61
C ARG A 212 7.59 1.36 -10.32
N ASP A 213 7.33 2.38 -9.51
CA ASP A 213 5.99 2.85 -9.17
C ASP A 213 5.75 4.17 -9.91
N GLU A 214 4.66 4.27 -10.65
CA GLU A 214 4.26 5.42 -11.46
C GLU A 214 2.78 5.72 -11.19
N ALA A 215 2.34 6.94 -11.51
CA ALA A 215 1.00 7.45 -11.15
C ALA A 215 -0.19 6.54 -11.51
N HIS A 216 -0.08 5.73 -12.57
CA HIS A 216 -1.13 4.80 -13.01
C HIS A 216 -0.68 3.34 -13.05
N SER A 217 0.59 3.04 -12.77
CA SER A 217 1.13 1.71 -13.02
C SER A 217 2.30 1.36 -12.12
N ILE A 218 2.45 0.07 -11.84
CA ILE A 218 3.57 -0.45 -11.08
C ILE A 218 4.17 -1.63 -11.86
N SER A 219 5.46 -1.55 -12.14
CA SER A 219 6.21 -2.57 -12.88
C SER A 219 7.25 -3.24 -12.00
N VAL A 220 7.42 -4.55 -12.18
CA VAL A 220 8.46 -5.36 -11.54
C VAL A 220 9.49 -5.76 -12.59
N PHE A 221 10.76 -5.49 -12.29
CA PHE A 221 11.90 -5.83 -13.11
C PHE A 221 12.76 -6.87 -12.40
N VAL A 222 13.15 -7.90 -13.14
CA VAL A 222 14.04 -8.96 -12.65
C VAL A 222 15.33 -8.97 -13.44
N ARG A 223 16.44 -9.30 -12.77
CA ARG A 223 17.71 -9.52 -13.45
C ARG A 223 17.62 -10.78 -14.32
N ASP A 224 18.08 -10.68 -15.57
CA ASP A 224 18.26 -11.83 -16.44
C ASP A 224 19.33 -12.76 -15.84
N ASP A 225 19.06 -14.05 -15.81
CA ASP A 225 20.09 -15.02 -15.46
C ASP A 225 21.13 -15.00 -16.60
N PRO A 226 22.42 -14.72 -16.34
CA PRO A 226 23.44 -14.76 -17.39
C PRO A 226 23.63 -16.14 -18.05
N TYR A 227 22.85 -17.15 -17.66
CA TYR A 227 22.86 -18.50 -18.20
C TYR A 227 21.58 -18.92 -18.96
N ASP A 228 20.61 -18.01 -19.16
CA ASP A 228 19.44 -18.23 -20.03
C ASP A 228 19.68 -17.78 -21.48
#